data_AF-A0A964W201-F1
#
_entry.id   AF-A0A964W201-F1
#
_cell.length_a   1.000
_cell.length_b   1.000
_cell.length_c   1.000
_cell.angle_alpha   90.00
_cell.angle_beta   90.00
_cell.angle_gamma   90.00
#
_symmetry.space_group_name_H-M   'P 1'
#
loop_
_entity.id
_entity.type
_entity.pdbx_description
1 polymer ?
#
loop_
_entity_poly.entity_id
_entity_poly.type
_entity_poly.pdbx_seq_one_letter_code
_entity_poly.pdbx_strand_id
1 'polypeptide(L)'
;MGRREYDYIKGNTALAPERKTRVRKPEKKYKEIQRRKNITNKNNLLRNSRRNDRKYMLTVAVVIIGLGFITISGDNKIYSMQSKVSKLSAEIKLTQEENEAIKVKLLKFSSLNNIEQNASNKLAMFVPKKEETVRIDFSQNYFEDIKPTNTESNPKKDTLFSKLTSLLK
;
A
#
# COMPACT_ATOMS: atom_id res chain seq x y z
N MET A 1 74.21 15.95 40.10
CA MET A 1 74.93 14.84 40.77
C MET A 1 75.42 15.35 42.12
N GLY A 2 74.93 14.79 43.23
CA GLY A 2 75.23 15.31 44.58
C GLY A 2 76.55 14.74 45.10
N ARG A 3 77.46 15.62 45.57
CA ARG A 3 78.71 15.23 46.23
C ARG A 3 78.40 14.43 47.50
N ARG A 4 79.14 13.34 47.71
CA ARG A 4 78.99 12.42 48.85
C ARG A 4 79.89 12.90 49.97
N GLU A 5 79.30 13.25 51.11
CA GLU A 5 80.03 13.63 52.32
C GLU A 5 80.32 12.36 53.12
N TYR A 6 81.60 12.17 53.44
CA TYR A 6 82.08 11.10 54.31
C TYR A 6 82.75 11.76 55.53
N ASP A 7 82.46 11.26 56.74
CA ASP A 7 83.21 11.66 57.93
C ASP A 7 84.58 10.97 57.88
N TYR A 8 85.61 11.73 57.52
CA TYR A 8 86.98 11.23 57.54
C TYR A 8 87.59 11.46 58.92
N ILE A 9 87.69 10.40 59.72
CA ILE A 9 88.50 10.41 60.94
C ILE A 9 89.92 10.04 60.54
N LYS A 10 90.89 10.95 60.75
CA LYS A 10 92.31 10.72 60.42
C LYS A 10 92.96 9.84 61.49
N GLY A 11 93.07 8.55 61.21
CA GLY A 11 93.79 7.54 62.00
C GLY A 11 93.74 6.18 61.30
N ASN A 12 94.61 5.24 61.67
CA ASN A 12 94.65 3.90 61.07
C ASN A 12 93.45 3.06 61.54
N THR A 13 92.33 3.17 60.83
CA THR A 13 91.14 2.33 61.04
C THR A 13 90.94 1.45 59.81
N ALA A 14 91.20 0.15 59.97
CA ALA A 14 91.08 -0.86 58.92
C ALA A 14 89.62 -1.27 58.62
N LEU A 15 88.62 -0.53 59.10
CA LEU A 15 87.20 -0.81 58.87
C LEU A 15 86.57 0.24 57.95
N ALA A 16 85.91 -0.22 56.89
CA ALA A 16 85.25 0.64 55.91
C ALA A 16 84.11 1.47 56.54
N PRO A 17 84.00 2.78 56.24
CA PRO A 17 82.99 3.64 56.86
C PRO A 17 81.57 3.24 56.44
N GLU A 18 80.65 3.14 57.41
CA GLU A 18 79.24 2.84 57.15
C GLU A 18 78.56 3.96 56.36
N ARG A 19 77.82 3.57 55.32
CA ARG A 19 77.10 4.50 54.45
C ARG A 19 75.80 4.95 55.11
N LYS A 20 75.65 6.24 55.39
CA LYS A 20 74.36 6.82 55.79
C LYS A 20 73.34 6.69 54.63
N THR A 21 72.30 5.87 54.81
CA THR A 21 71.22 5.75 53.83
C THR A 21 70.37 7.02 53.84
N ARG A 22 70.29 7.70 52.69
CA ARG A 22 69.46 8.89 52.53
C ARG A 22 67.99 8.52 52.76
N VAL A 23 67.40 8.99 53.85
CA VAL A 23 65.96 8.83 54.12
C VAL A 23 65.18 9.49 52.98
N ARG A 24 64.60 8.67 52.10
CA ARG A 24 63.75 9.15 51.01
C ARG A 24 62.48 9.72 51.63
N LYS A 25 62.29 11.04 51.58
CA LYS A 25 61.09 11.73 52.08
C LYS A 25 59.82 11.08 51.49
N PRO A 26 59.02 10.31 52.26
CA PRO A 26 57.91 9.51 51.74
C PRO A 26 56.71 10.37 51.30
N GLU A 27 56.60 11.59 51.82
CA GLU A 27 55.47 12.49 51.57
C GLU A 27 55.27 12.88 50.10
N LYS A 28 56.35 13.05 49.33
CA LYS A 28 56.24 13.45 47.92
C LYS A 28 55.59 12.37 47.06
N LYS A 29 56.00 11.11 47.26
CA LYS A 29 55.40 9.95 46.58
C LYS A 29 53.94 9.77 46.96
N TYR A 30 53.61 9.94 48.24
CA TYR A 30 52.23 9.82 48.71
C TYR A 30 51.31 10.89 48.09
N LYS A 31 51.75 12.15 48.03
CA LYS A 31 51.01 13.23 47.36
C LYS A 31 50.80 12.96 45.86
N GLU A 32 51.79 12.41 45.16
CA GLU A 32 51.65 12.03 43.74
C GLU A 32 50.64 10.89 43.53
N ILE A 33 50.65 9.87 44.39
CA ILE A 33 49.70 8.76 44.35
C ILE A 33 48.27 9.27 44.58
N GLN A 34 48.07 10.15 45.56
CA GLN A 34 46.77 10.76 45.83
C GLN A 34 46.28 11.61 44.64
N ARG A 35 47.15 12.42 44.03
CA ARG A 35 46.80 13.20 42.83
C ARG A 35 46.37 12.29 41.68
N ARG A 36 47.10 11.20 41.44
CA ARG A 36 46.74 10.21 40.41
C ARG A 36 45.38 9.57 40.71
N LYS A 37 45.13 9.15 41.96
CA LYS A 37 43.82 8.60 42.39
C LYS A 37 42.68 9.60 42.16
N ASN A 38 42.89 10.87 42.49
CA ASN A 38 41.85 11.89 42.30
C ASN A 38 41.55 12.14 40.82
N ILE A 39 42.58 12.17 39.96
CA ILE A 39 42.42 12.30 38.51
C ILE A 39 41.70 11.09 37.92
N THR A 40 42.08 9.87 38.31
CA THR A 40 41.41 8.64 37.83
C THR A 40 39.96 8.58 38.29
N ASN A 41 39.68 8.94 39.53
CA ASN A 41 38.31 8.97 40.07
C ASN A 41 37.45 10.01 39.34
N LYS A 42 37.98 11.22 39.10
CA LYS A 42 37.29 12.25 38.31
C LYS A 42 36.99 11.77 36.89
N ASN A 43 37.96 11.13 36.22
CA ASN A 43 37.78 10.60 34.88
C ASN A 43 36.75 9.46 34.82
N ASN A 44 36.73 8.59 35.84
CA ASN A 44 35.75 7.51 35.95
C ASN A 44 34.33 8.05 36.16
N LEU A 45 34.16 9.07 37.01
CA LEU A 45 32.87 9.74 37.21
C LEU A 45 32.36 10.38 35.92
N LEU A 46 33.22 11.11 35.20
CA LEU A 46 32.89 11.72 33.91
C LEU A 46 32.52 10.67 32.85
N ARG A 47 33.26 9.55 32.81
CA ARG A 47 32.93 8.41 31.92
C ARG A 47 31.59 7.79 32.28
N ASN A 48 31.26 7.65 33.55
CA ASN A 48 30.01 7.05 33.99
C ASN A 48 28.82 7.97 33.68
N SER A 49 28.95 9.27 33.90
CA SER A 49 27.95 10.27 33.49
C SER A 49 27.67 10.20 31.99
N ARG A 50 28.72 10.25 31.16
CA ARG A 50 28.57 10.15 29.69
C ARG A 50 27.93 8.83 29.23
N ARG A 51 28.17 7.72 29.94
CA ARG A 51 27.52 6.44 29.65
C ARG A 51 26.03 6.49 29.96
N ASN A 52 25.64 7.14 31.07
CA ASN A 52 24.24 7.30 31.42
C ASN A 52 23.53 8.21 30.41
N ASP A 53 24.14 9.32 30.00
CA ASP A 53 23.57 10.23 29.00
C ASP A 53 23.34 9.52 27.65
N ARG A 54 24.30 8.68 27.23
CA ARG A 54 24.16 7.85 26.02
C ARG A 54 23.04 6.81 26.14
N LYS A 55 22.84 6.23 27.33
CA LYS A 55 21.71 5.31 27.57
C LYS A 55 20.38 6.03 27.42
N TYR A 56 20.21 7.20 28.03
CA TYR A 56 18.98 7.98 27.90
C TYR A 56 18.72 8.38 26.44
N MET A 57 19.74 8.84 25.72
CA MET A 57 19.63 9.16 24.30
C MET A 57 19.21 7.95 23.46
N LEU A 58 19.81 6.78 23.72
CA LEU A 58 19.43 5.52 23.05
C LEU A 58 17.99 5.11 23.39
N THR A 59 17.55 5.24 24.64
CA THR A 59 16.17 4.93 25.03
C THR A 59 15.18 5.82 24.29
N VAL A 60 15.44 7.13 24.21
CA VAL A 60 14.57 8.06 23.45
C VAL A 60 14.56 7.69 21.96
N ALA A 61 15.71 7.36 21.37
CA ALA A 61 15.78 6.93 19.97
C ALA A 61 14.96 5.65 19.72
N VAL A 62 15.05 4.66 20.61
CA VAL A 62 14.27 3.41 20.51
C VAL A 62 12.77 3.68 20.61
N VAL A 63 12.33 4.59 21.49
CA VAL A 63 10.91 4.96 21.61
C VAL A 63 10.39 5.62 20.33
N ILE A 64 11.14 6.55 19.75
CA ILE A 64 10.74 7.23 18.50
C ILE A 64 10.66 6.23 17.35
N ILE A 65 11.65 5.35 17.23
CA ILE A 65 11.68 4.30 16.20
C ILE A 65 10.52 3.32 16.40
N GLY A 66 10.27 2.89 17.64
CA GLY A 66 9.16 1.99 17.97
C GLY A 66 7.81 2.59 17.61
N LEU A 67 7.55 3.85 17.97
CA LEU A 67 6.34 4.57 17.58
C LEU A 67 6.23 4.70 16.05
N GLY A 68 7.33 5.00 15.36
CA GLY A 68 7.36 5.06 13.89
C GLY A 68 6.98 3.74 13.23
N PHE A 69 7.53 2.61 13.70
CA PHE A 69 7.19 1.28 13.18
C PHE A 69 5.73 0.90 13.44
N ILE A 70 5.18 1.27 14.60
CA ILE A 70 3.77 1.02 14.94
C ILE A 70 2.85 1.78 13.98
N THR A 71 3.14 3.06 13.71
CA THR A 71 2.35 3.89 12.79
C THR A 71 2.38 3.30 11.37
N ILE A 72 3.56 3.01 10.82
CA ILE A 72 3.71 2.45 9.47
C ILE A 72 3.02 1.08 9.35
N SER A 73 3.12 0.24 10.38
CA SER A 73 2.44 -1.07 10.39
C SER A 73 0.93 -0.94 10.43
N GLY A 74 0.40 0.09 11.10
CA GLY A 74 -1.02 0.43 11.10
C GLY A 74 -1.53 0.78 9.70
N ASP A 75 -0.76 1.58 8.96
CA ASP A 75 -1.14 2.04 7.62
C ASP A 75 -1.34 0.88 6.64
N ASN A 76 -0.46 -0.12 6.67
CA ASN A 76 -0.60 -1.32 5.82
C ASN A 76 -1.94 -2.04 6.02
N LYS A 77 -2.41 -2.14 7.28
CA LYS A 77 -3.72 -2.74 7.59
C LYS A 77 -4.86 -1.87 7.06
N ILE A 78 -4.76 -0.55 7.23
CA ILE A 78 -5.76 0.41 6.75
C ILE A 78 -5.89 0.35 5.23
N TYR A 79 -4.77 0.37 4.49
CA TYR A 79 -4.78 0.26 3.03
C TYR A 79 -5.38 -1.06 2.54
N SER A 80 -5.04 -2.18 3.21
CA SER A 80 -5.63 -3.48 2.87
C SER A 80 -7.15 -3.49 3.08
N MET A 81 -7.64 -2.81 4.13
CA MET A 81 -9.06 -2.73 4.44
C MET A 81 -9.80 -1.81 3.47
N GLN A 82 -9.20 -0.66 3.13
CA GLN A 82 -9.73 0.26 2.12
C GLN A 82 -9.84 -0.41 0.76
N SER A 83 -8.82 -1.19 0.35
CA SER A 83 -8.87 -1.98 -0.89
C SER A 83 -10.00 -3.00 -0.89
N LYS A 84 -10.19 -3.73 0.22
CA LYS A 84 -11.30 -4.68 0.37
C LYS A 84 -12.65 -3.99 0.28
N VAL A 85 -12.84 -2.87 0.98
CA VAL A 85 -14.09 -2.09 0.93
C VAL A 85 -14.36 -1.58 -0.49
N SER A 86 -13.33 -1.10 -1.19
CA SER A 86 -13.46 -0.64 -2.58
C SER A 86 -13.86 -1.76 -3.53
N LYS A 87 -13.24 -2.94 -3.41
CA LYS A 87 -13.62 -4.13 -4.20
C LYS A 87 -15.05 -4.57 -3.91
N LEU A 88 -15.42 -4.66 -2.63
CA LEU A 88 -16.77 -5.04 -2.22
C LEU A 88 -17.82 -4.06 -2.78
N SER A 89 -17.52 -2.76 -2.74
CA SER A 89 -18.39 -1.72 -3.30
C SER A 89 -18.56 -1.84 -4.81
N ALA A 90 -17.48 -2.22 -5.53
CA ALA A 90 -17.55 -2.45 -6.97
C ALA A 90 -18.39 -3.70 -7.30
N GLU A 91 -18.21 -4.78 -6.53
CA GLU A 91 -18.99 -6.03 -6.68
C GLU A 91 -20.48 -5.82 -6.39
N ILE A 92 -20.82 -5.03 -5.36
CA ILE A 92 -22.21 -4.64 -5.06
C ILE A 92 -22.84 -3.87 -6.23
N LYS A 93 -22.09 -2.94 -6.85
CA LYS A 93 -22.59 -2.19 -8.01
C LYS A 93 -22.85 -3.11 -9.20
N LEU A 94 -21.90 -4.00 -9.52
CA LEU A 94 -22.06 -4.95 -10.63
C LEU A 94 -23.26 -5.87 -10.41
N THR A 95 -23.39 -6.44 -9.21
CA THR A 95 -24.54 -7.32 -8.88
C THR A 95 -25.87 -6.55 -8.90
N GLN A 96 -25.88 -5.27 -8.54
CA GLN A 96 -27.08 -4.44 -8.65
C GLN A 96 -27.45 -4.16 -10.12
N GLU A 97 -26.48 -3.83 -10.96
CA GLU A 97 -26.68 -3.66 -12.42
C GLU A 97 -27.19 -4.96 -13.07
N GLU A 98 -26.64 -6.11 -12.69
CA GLU A 98 -27.12 -7.42 -13.15
C GLU A 98 -28.56 -7.68 -12.71
N ASN A 99 -28.90 -7.39 -11.45
CA ASN A 99 -30.27 -7.53 -10.94
C ASN A 99 -31.25 -6.62 -11.67
N GLU A 100 -30.87 -5.37 -11.95
CA GLU A 100 -31.69 -4.44 -12.74
C GLU A 100 -31.88 -4.95 -14.18
N ALA A 101 -30.82 -5.44 -14.81
CA ALA A 101 -30.90 -6.02 -16.15
C ALA A 101 -31.83 -7.24 -16.20
N ILE A 102 -31.76 -8.13 -15.20
CA ILE A 102 -32.67 -9.28 -15.07
C ILE A 102 -34.10 -8.81 -14.89
N LYS A 103 -34.34 -7.83 -14.02
CA LYS A 103 -35.69 -7.25 -13.82
C LYS A 103 -36.28 -6.71 -15.11
N VAL A 104 -35.48 -5.98 -15.90
CA VAL A 104 -35.91 -5.47 -17.22
C VAL A 104 -36.24 -6.62 -18.18
N LYS A 105 -35.41 -7.67 -18.24
CA LYS A 105 -35.70 -8.86 -19.07
C LYS A 105 -37.01 -9.53 -18.63
N LEU A 106 -37.25 -9.64 -17.33
CA LEU A 106 -38.45 -10.25 -16.78
C LEU A 106 -39.71 -9.43 -17.11
N LEU A 107 -39.62 -8.09 -17.03
CA LEU A 107 -40.69 -7.20 -17.46
C LEU A 107 -40.97 -7.31 -18.96
N LYS A 108 -39.94 -7.40 -19.81
CA LYS A 108 -40.11 -7.64 -21.24
C LYS A 108 -40.79 -8.98 -21.52
N PHE A 109 -40.37 -10.04 -20.85
CA PHE A 109 -41.00 -11.36 -20.98
C PHE A 109 -42.48 -11.34 -20.54
N SER A 110 -42.76 -10.72 -19.40
CA SER A 110 -44.13 -10.54 -18.91
C SER A 110 -44.99 -9.72 -19.89
N SER A 111 -44.44 -8.65 -20.47
CA SER A 111 -45.12 -7.87 -21.51
C SER A 111 -45.38 -8.68 -22.78
N LEU A 112 -44.41 -9.48 -23.25
CA LEU A 112 -44.59 -10.34 -24.42
C LEU A 112 -45.66 -11.40 -24.16
N ASN A 113 -45.64 -12.03 -22.99
CA ASN A 113 -46.67 -12.99 -22.58
C ASN A 113 -48.06 -12.32 -22.50
N ASN A 114 -48.13 -11.07 -22.03
CA ASN A 114 -49.39 -10.31 -22.03
C ASN A 114 -49.89 -10.01 -23.45
N ILE A 115 -48.99 -9.68 -24.37
CA ILE A 115 -49.30 -9.48 -25.78
C ILE A 115 -49.78 -10.79 -26.41
N GLU A 116 -49.08 -11.90 -26.17
CA GLU A 116 -49.42 -13.24 -26.66
C GLU A 116 -50.82 -13.65 -26.19
N GLN A 117 -51.11 -13.52 -24.89
CA GLN A 117 -52.42 -13.87 -24.34
C GLN A 117 -53.54 -12.97 -24.87
N ASN A 118 -53.30 -11.67 -25.05
CA ASN A 118 -54.29 -10.79 -25.67
C ASN A 118 -54.51 -11.13 -27.15
N ALA A 119 -53.45 -11.44 -27.89
CA ALA A 119 -53.54 -11.83 -29.29
C ALA A 119 -54.29 -13.16 -29.46
N SER A 120 -53.98 -14.17 -28.64
CA SER A 120 -54.66 -15.46 -28.68
C SER A 120 -56.12 -15.35 -28.26
N ASN A 121 -56.41 -14.67 -27.15
CA ASN A 121 -57.73 -14.75 -26.53
C ASN A 121 -58.72 -13.70 -27.05
N LYS A 122 -58.27 -12.50 -27.42
CA LYS A 122 -59.16 -11.44 -27.94
C LYS A 122 -59.16 -11.34 -29.46
N LEU A 123 -58.03 -11.61 -30.11
CA LEU A 123 -57.87 -11.44 -31.55
C LEU A 123 -57.83 -12.77 -32.31
N ALA A 124 -57.96 -13.90 -31.61
CA ALA A 124 -57.93 -15.24 -32.20
C ALA A 124 -56.67 -15.49 -33.08
N MET A 125 -55.56 -14.82 -32.75
CA MET A 125 -54.28 -15.04 -33.42
C MET A 125 -53.59 -16.23 -32.77
N PHE A 126 -53.80 -17.41 -33.35
CA PHE A 126 -53.15 -18.65 -32.93
C PHE A 126 -51.95 -18.94 -33.84
N VAL A 127 -50.88 -19.49 -33.27
CA VAL A 127 -49.77 -20.01 -34.08
C VAL A 127 -50.25 -21.30 -34.75
N PRO A 128 -50.29 -21.39 -36.09
CA PRO A 128 -50.82 -22.55 -36.79
C PRO A 128 -49.94 -23.77 -36.55
N LYS A 129 -50.57 -24.94 -36.39
CA LYS A 129 -49.84 -26.21 -36.21
C LYS A 129 -49.26 -26.67 -37.54
N LYS A 130 -48.23 -27.54 -37.50
CA LYS A 130 -47.59 -28.08 -38.72
C LYS A 130 -48.58 -28.76 -39.67
N GLU A 131 -49.63 -29.36 -39.12
CA GLU A 131 -50.74 -29.99 -39.84
C GLU A 131 -51.62 -28.99 -40.60
N GLU A 132 -51.68 -27.74 -40.12
CA GLU A 132 -52.51 -26.64 -40.65
C GLU A 132 -51.72 -25.70 -41.57
N THR A 133 -50.40 -25.92 -41.72
CA THR A 133 -49.53 -25.12 -42.58
C THR A 133 -49.27 -25.82 -43.91
N VAL A 134 -49.64 -25.18 -45.02
CA VAL A 134 -49.25 -25.59 -46.37
C VAL A 134 -47.89 -24.97 -46.70
N ARG A 135 -46.88 -25.81 -46.94
CA ARG A 135 -45.57 -25.36 -47.42
C ARG A 135 -45.58 -25.38 -48.93
N ILE A 136 -45.53 -24.21 -49.54
CA ILE A 136 -45.45 -24.03 -50.99
C ILE A 136 -43.98 -23.81 -51.33
N ASP A 137 -43.45 -24.62 -52.24
CA ASP A 137 -42.10 -24.45 -52.78
C ASP A 137 -42.14 -23.46 -53.95
N PHE A 138 -41.50 -22.30 -53.78
CA PHE A 138 -41.37 -21.23 -54.78
C PHE A 138 -40.14 -21.41 -55.68
N SER A 139 -39.62 -22.63 -55.81
CA SER A 139 -38.47 -22.95 -56.67
C SER A 139 -38.72 -22.66 -58.16
N GLN A 140 -39.97 -22.48 -58.58
CA GLN A 140 -40.35 -22.02 -59.92
C GLN A 140 -41.02 -20.64 -59.87
N ASN A 141 -40.85 -19.87 -60.92
CA ASN A 141 -41.35 -18.50 -61.00
C ASN A 141 -42.85 -18.49 -61.36
N TYR A 142 -43.73 -18.63 -60.36
CA TYR A 142 -45.19 -18.73 -60.55
C TYR A 142 -45.88 -17.40 -60.91
N PHE A 143 -45.13 -16.34 -61.20
CA PHE A 143 -45.63 -14.99 -61.44
C PHE A 143 -45.13 -14.36 -62.74
N GLU A 144 -44.73 -15.16 -63.74
CA GLU A 144 -44.24 -14.66 -65.03
C GLU A 144 -45.25 -13.77 -65.78
N ASP A 145 -46.56 -13.95 -65.53
CA ASP A 145 -47.63 -13.19 -66.18
C ASP A 145 -48.08 -11.93 -65.42
N ILE A 146 -47.53 -11.66 -64.23
CA ILE A 146 -47.85 -10.43 -63.50
C ILE A 146 -46.95 -9.31 -64.02
N LYS A 147 -47.38 -8.64 -65.09
CA LYS A 147 -46.77 -7.37 -65.48
C LYS A 147 -46.99 -6.36 -64.34
N PRO A 148 -45.93 -5.77 -63.77
CA PRO A 148 -46.08 -4.73 -62.78
C PRO A 148 -46.84 -3.58 -63.45
N THR A 149 -48.04 -3.28 -62.96
CA THR A 149 -48.67 -2.01 -63.27
C THR A 149 -47.82 -0.97 -62.56
N ASN A 150 -46.94 -0.31 -63.31
CA ASN A 150 -46.16 0.81 -62.84
C ASN A 150 -47.11 1.96 -62.50
N THR A 151 -47.74 1.89 -61.33
CA THR A 151 -48.18 3.10 -60.63
C THR A 151 -46.95 3.60 -59.89
N GLU A 152 -46.09 4.29 -60.62
CA GLU A 152 -45.11 5.19 -60.03
C GLU A 152 -45.87 6.31 -59.31
N SER A 153 -46.20 6.09 -58.05
CA SER A 153 -46.36 7.18 -57.09
C SER A 153 -45.19 7.09 -56.12
N ASN A 154 -44.05 7.62 -56.54
CA ASN A 154 -43.03 8.11 -55.63
C ASN A 154 -43.43 9.52 -55.18
N PRO A 155 -44.06 9.74 -54.02
CA PRO A 155 -43.77 10.96 -53.30
C PRO A 155 -42.41 10.74 -52.64
N LYS A 156 -41.38 11.45 -53.13
CA LYS A 156 -40.17 11.71 -52.35
C LYS A 156 -40.61 12.23 -50.97
N LYS A 157 -40.65 11.35 -49.98
CA LYS A 157 -40.76 11.75 -48.58
C LYS A 157 -39.33 11.89 -48.09
N ASP A 158 -38.87 13.14 -48.06
CA ASP A 158 -37.64 13.54 -47.40
C ASP A 158 -37.66 13.03 -45.96
N THR A 159 -37.09 11.86 -45.76
CA THR A 159 -37.03 11.20 -44.46
C THR A 159 -35.82 11.79 -43.74
N LEU A 160 -35.98 12.14 -42.46
CA LEU A 160 -35.07 12.95 -41.63
C LEU A 160 -33.56 12.63 -41.76
N PHE A 161 -33.21 11.41 -42.17
CA PHE A 161 -31.86 11.01 -42.52
C PHE A 161 -31.23 11.81 -43.68
N SER A 162 -31.99 12.17 -44.73
CA SER A 162 -31.46 12.91 -45.88
C SER A 162 -31.02 14.33 -45.50
N LYS A 163 -31.74 14.98 -44.58
CA LYS A 163 -31.38 16.29 -44.01
C LYS A 163 -30.15 16.22 -43.10
N LEU A 164 -29.98 15.12 -42.35
CA LEU A 164 -28.78 14.91 -41.52
C LEU A 164 -27.53 14.72 -42.39
N THR A 165 -27.65 13.97 -43.49
CA THR A 165 -26.51 13.74 -44.39
C THR A 165 -26.12 14.98 -45.21
N SER A 166 -27.05 15.89 -45.52
CA SER A 166 -26.73 17.12 -46.25
C SER A 166 -25.99 18.17 -45.43
N LEU A 167 -26.02 18.07 -44.09
CA LEU A 167 -25.28 18.97 -43.19
C LEU A 167 -23.85 18.50 -42.89
N LEU A 168 -23.50 17.27 -43.30
CA LEU A 168 -22.18 16.67 -43.14
C LEU A 168 -21.31 16.77 -44.40
N LYS A 169 -21.76 17.52 -45.41
CA LYS A 169 -21.01 17.79 -46.64
C LYS A 169 -20.57 19.24 -46.71
#